data_AF-F4PF49-F1
#
_entry.id   AF-F4PF49-F1
#
_cell.length_a   1.000
_cell.length_b   1.000
_cell.length_c   1.000
_cell.angle_alpha   90.00
_cell.angle_beta   90.00
_cell.angle_gamma   90.00
#
_symmetry.space_group_name_H-M   'P 1'
#
loop_
_entity.id
_entity.type
_entity.pdbx_description
1 polymer ?
#
loop_
_entity_poly.entity_id
_entity_poly.type
_entity_poly.pdbx_seq_one_letter_code
_entity_poly.pdbx_strand_id
1 'polypeptide(L)'
;MTSVDPFTEPSVTFASQTALDIIVQIKGTEAKRKMAELLASCEGSPLTAALCGYIFEPTEMFDSHKLVHGNEKSKPEETTLTIPSSVKLVVDRVLLGQTQDQLYVPKTKNYAAIDAWIPGIGAFQMTVGKKHDIKGGAEEDLEMLGDGAEKLYWLLPPLYYHSFTKKTPQDIDQYAVKILYPTVEN
;
A
#
# COMPACT_ATOMS: atom_id res chain seq x y z
N MET A 1 -15.22 56.91 -24.30
CA MET A 1 -14.43 55.70 -24.64
C MET A 1 -13.59 55.35 -23.44
N THR A 2 -13.96 54.31 -22.70
CA THR A 2 -13.28 53.84 -21.49
C THR A 2 -12.22 52.81 -21.88
N SER A 3 -10.97 53.07 -21.50
CA SER A 3 -9.85 52.13 -21.62
C SER A 3 -10.09 50.94 -20.68
N VAL A 4 -10.07 49.73 -21.22
CA VAL A 4 -10.20 48.48 -20.46
C VAL A 4 -8.79 47.95 -20.21
N ASP A 5 -8.47 47.71 -18.94
CA ASP A 5 -7.18 47.19 -18.48
C ASP A 5 -6.94 45.77 -19.05
N PRO A 6 -5.80 45.45 -19.69
CA PRO A 6 -5.69 44.23 -20.50
C PRO A 6 -5.42 42.93 -19.72
N PHE A 7 -5.33 42.95 -18.39
CA PHE A 7 -4.83 41.79 -17.64
C PHE A 7 -5.60 41.54 -16.34
N THR A 8 -6.86 41.15 -16.45
CA THR A 8 -7.69 40.70 -15.31
C THR A 8 -7.73 39.19 -15.12
N GLU A 9 -7.20 38.40 -16.04
CA GLU A 9 -7.13 36.94 -15.90
C GLU A 9 -5.72 36.40 -16.20
N PRO A 10 -5.11 35.59 -15.32
CA PRO A 10 -3.86 34.90 -15.62
C PRO A 10 -4.14 33.80 -16.66
N SER A 11 -4.12 34.15 -17.94
CA SER A 11 -4.12 33.17 -19.03
C SER A 11 -2.69 32.92 -19.49
N VAL A 12 -2.20 31.70 -19.33
CA VAL A 12 -0.89 31.27 -19.82
C VAL A 12 -1.11 30.57 -21.15
N THR A 13 -1.13 31.32 -22.24
CA THR A 13 -1.45 30.79 -23.58
C THR A 13 -0.28 30.07 -24.28
N PHE A 14 0.88 29.90 -23.64
CA PHE A 14 2.06 29.30 -24.28
C PHE A 14 3.04 28.64 -23.28
N ALA A 15 2.61 27.62 -22.55
CA ALA A 15 3.57 26.57 -22.22
C ALA A 15 3.53 25.57 -23.38
N SER A 16 4.61 25.44 -24.17
CA SER A 16 4.70 24.35 -25.14
C SER A 16 4.52 23.03 -24.39
N GLN A 17 3.96 22.00 -25.04
CA GLN A 17 3.81 20.68 -24.42
C GLN A 17 5.13 20.24 -23.75
N THR A 18 6.26 20.50 -24.41
CA THR A 18 7.60 20.26 -23.85
C THR A 18 7.87 21.02 -22.54
N ALA A 19 7.44 22.26 -22.39
CA ALA A 19 7.60 23.01 -21.15
C ALA A 19 6.71 22.43 -20.03
N LEU A 20 5.49 21.99 -20.36
CA LEU A 20 4.63 21.27 -19.41
C LEU A 20 5.27 19.94 -19.00
N ASP A 21 5.77 19.15 -19.95
CA ASP A 21 6.43 17.87 -19.69
C ASP A 21 7.65 18.05 -18.79
N ILE A 22 8.47 19.10 -19.03
CA ILE A 22 9.62 19.43 -18.19
C ILE A 22 9.17 19.82 -16.78
N ILE A 23 8.12 20.64 -16.64
CA ILE A 23 7.59 21.04 -15.33
C ILE A 23 7.02 19.83 -14.58
N VAL A 24 6.25 18.98 -15.26
CA VAL A 24 5.67 17.74 -14.71
C VAL A 24 6.79 16.79 -14.28
N GLN A 25 7.84 16.65 -15.09
CA GLN A 25 9.00 15.83 -14.74
C GLN A 25 9.72 16.38 -13.50
N ILE A 26 10.06 17.68 -13.48
CA ILE A 26 10.79 18.29 -12.36
C ILE A 26 9.96 18.23 -11.08
N LYS A 27 8.67 18.59 -11.15
CA LYS A 27 7.76 18.58 -9.99
C LYS A 27 7.39 17.17 -9.56
N GLY A 28 7.25 16.24 -10.50
CA GLY A 28 7.06 14.82 -10.25
C GLY A 28 8.27 14.22 -9.53
N THR A 29 9.49 14.50 -9.97
CA THR A 29 10.71 14.08 -9.28
C THR A 29 10.82 14.70 -7.89
N GLU A 30 10.49 15.99 -7.74
CA GLU A 30 10.48 16.66 -6.44
C GLU A 30 9.46 16.04 -5.48
N ALA A 31 8.26 15.75 -5.96
CA ALA A 31 7.20 15.09 -5.19
C ALA A 31 7.60 13.65 -4.82
N LYS A 32 8.17 12.87 -5.75
CA LYS A 32 8.68 11.52 -5.47
C LYS A 32 9.79 11.53 -4.42
N ARG A 33 10.71 12.49 -4.50
CA ARG A 33 11.75 12.67 -3.49
C ARG A 33 11.15 13.01 -2.13
N LYS A 34 10.21 13.96 -2.06
CA LYS A 34 9.50 14.32 -0.83
C LYS A 34 8.70 13.14 -0.27
N MET A 35 8.09 12.32 -1.13
CA MET A 35 7.39 11.11 -0.73
C MET A 35 8.36 10.05 -0.19
N ALA A 36 9.50 9.85 -0.83
CA ALA A 36 10.55 8.94 -0.35
C ALA A 36 11.14 9.43 0.99
N GLU A 37 11.39 10.73 1.12
CA GLU A 37 11.82 11.37 2.38
C GLU A 37 10.74 11.26 3.45
N LEU A 38 9.46 11.42 3.09
CA LEU A 38 8.33 11.22 3.99
C LEU A 38 8.26 9.77 4.45
N LEU A 39 8.31 8.79 3.53
CA LEU A 39 8.29 7.37 3.83
C LEU A 39 9.48 6.95 4.70
N ALA A 40 10.68 7.48 4.43
CA ALA A 40 11.86 7.27 5.27
C ALA A 40 11.70 7.93 6.65
N SER A 41 11.12 9.14 6.73
CA SER A 41 10.81 9.79 8.01
C SER A 41 9.66 9.10 8.77
N CYS A 42 8.87 8.30 8.06
CA CYS A 42 7.81 7.46 8.63
C CYS A 42 8.32 6.10 9.10
N GLU A 43 9.61 5.79 8.99
CA GLU A 43 10.19 4.57 9.52
C GLU A 43 9.99 4.52 11.05
N GLY A 44 9.14 3.58 11.51
CA GLY A 44 8.71 3.49 12.92
C GLY A 44 7.59 4.47 13.34
N SER A 45 7.07 5.28 12.41
CA SER A 45 5.99 6.24 12.65
C SER A 45 4.60 5.62 12.49
N PRO A 46 3.65 5.91 13.40
CA PRO A 46 2.28 5.42 13.34
C PRO A 46 1.42 5.93 12.16
N LEU A 47 1.91 6.91 11.39
CA LEU A 47 1.19 7.44 10.22
C LEU A 47 1.13 6.42 9.06
N THR A 48 2.00 5.41 9.10
CA THR A 48 2.16 4.37 8.07
C THR A 48 0.92 3.48 7.95
N ALA A 49 0.20 3.20 9.03
CA ALA A 49 -1.05 2.42 9.00
C ALA A 49 -2.17 3.14 8.22
N ALA A 50 -2.21 4.48 8.25
CA ALA A 50 -3.18 5.25 7.48
C ALA A 50 -2.92 5.18 5.98
N LEU A 51 -1.65 4.98 5.57
CA LEU A 51 -1.22 4.90 4.18
C LEU A 51 -1.65 3.60 3.49
N CYS A 52 -1.84 2.49 4.22
CA CYS A 52 -2.39 1.26 3.64
C CYS A 52 -3.73 1.52 2.95
N GLY A 53 -4.62 2.31 3.57
CA GLY A 53 -5.89 2.67 2.95
C GLY A 53 -5.72 3.45 1.64
N TYR A 54 -4.77 4.40 1.60
CA TYR A 54 -4.46 5.18 0.41
C TYR A 54 -3.75 4.38 -0.69
N ILE A 55 -3.00 3.32 -0.34
CA ILE A 55 -2.36 2.43 -1.32
C ILE A 55 -3.41 1.70 -2.15
N PHE A 56 -4.57 1.39 -1.57
CA PHE A 56 -5.65 0.67 -2.24
C PHE A 56 -6.69 1.57 -2.95
N GLU A 57 -6.57 2.90 -2.83
CA GLU A 57 -7.49 3.84 -3.49
C GLU A 57 -7.26 4.00 -5.01
N PRO A 58 -6.02 3.98 -5.56
CA PRO A 58 -5.79 4.23 -6.99
C PRO A 58 -5.49 3.00 -7.85
N THR A 59 -5.24 1.81 -7.28
CA THR A 59 -4.73 0.66 -8.06
C THR A 59 -5.44 -0.63 -7.68
N GLU A 60 -6.09 -1.26 -8.68
CA GLU A 60 -6.83 -2.52 -8.50
C GLU A 60 -5.92 -3.75 -8.46
N MET A 61 -4.67 -3.66 -8.97
CA MET A 61 -3.81 -4.83 -9.20
C MET A 61 -2.39 -4.60 -8.68
N PHE A 62 -1.86 -5.57 -7.94
CA PHE A 62 -0.52 -5.55 -7.37
C PHE A 62 0.26 -6.81 -7.73
N ASP A 63 1.55 -6.67 -8.06
CA ASP A 63 2.44 -7.82 -8.15
C ASP A 63 2.59 -8.46 -6.77
N SER A 64 2.45 -9.77 -6.69
CA SER A 64 2.55 -10.53 -5.45
C SER A 64 3.27 -11.85 -5.66
N HIS A 65 3.85 -12.42 -4.60
CA HIS A 65 4.32 -13.80 -4.62
C HIS A 65 4.32 -14.40 -3.21
N LYS A 66 4.19 -15.72 -3.13
CA LYS A 66 4.20 -16.44 -1.85
C LYS A 66 5.60 -16.41 -1.23
N LEU A 67 5.69 -16.12 0.07
CA LEU A 67 6.93 -16.24 0.83
C LEU A 67 7.15 -17.70 1.21
N VAL A 68 8.22 -18.27 0.66
CA VAL A 68 8.63 -19.67 0.88
C VAL A 68 9.47 -19.82 2.16
N HIS A 69 9.47 -21.03 2.73
CA HIS A 69 10.22 -21.35 3.94
C HIS A 69 11.51 -22.13 3.63
N GLY A 70 12.56 -21.92 4.41
CA GLY A 70 13.77 -22.75 4.38
C GLY A 70 14.61 -22.60 3.10
N ASN A 71 15.23 -23.70 2.66
CA ASN A 71 16.14 -23.76 1.50
C ASN A 71 15.40 -24.01 0.17
N GLU A 72 14.14 -23.61 0.04
CA GLU A 72 13.46 -23.64 -1.25
C GLU A 72 14.18 -22.70 -2.22
N LYS A 73 14.81 -23.29 -3.25
CA LYS A 73 15.58 -22.58 -4.27
C LYS A 73 14.74 -22.21 -5.50
N SER A 74 13.49 -22.67 -5.55
CA SER A 74 12.53 -22.29 -6.59
C SER A 74 12.24 -20.81 -6.47
N LYS A 75 12.39 -20.08 -7.59
CA LYS A 75 11.90 -18.70 -7.67
C LYS A 75 10.38 -18.74 -7.45
N PRO A 76 9.82 -17.99 -6.48
CA PRO A 76 8.38 -17.94 -6.29
C PRO A 76 7.70 -17.47 -7.58
N GLU A 77 6.60 -18.10 -7.96
CA GLU A 77 5.78 -17.63 -9.07
C GLU A 77 5.16 -16.29 -8.70
N GLU A 78 5.27 -15.32 -9.62
CA GLU A 78 4.62 -14.02 -9.46
C GLU A 78 3.15 -14.14 -9.86
N THR A 79 2.29 -13.73 -8.95
CA THR A 79 0.84 -13.68 -9.08
C THR A 79 0.36 -12.25 -9.00
N THR A 80 -0.83 -11.96 -9.51
CA THR A 80 -1.45 -10.64 -9.32
C THR A 80 -2.47 -10.71 -8.20
N LEU A 81 -2.31 -9.84 -7.21
CA LEU A 81 -3.31 -9.60 -6.17
C LEU A 81 -4.24 -8.49 -6.65
N THR A 82 -5.53 -8.81 -6.79
CA THR A 82 -6.56 -7.82 -7.12
C THR A 82 -7.25 -7.35 -5.86
N ILE A 83 -7.28 -6.04 -5.63
CA ILE A 83 -7.98 -5.41 -4.52
C ILE A 83 -9.19 -4.65 -5.09
N PRO A 84 -10.42 -5.01 -4.69
CA PRO A 84 -11.61 -4.31 -5.16
C PRO A 84 -11.67 -2.91 -4.57
N SER A 85 -12.16 -1.97 -5.39
CA SER A 85 -12.49 -0.63 -4.92
C SER A 85 -13.54 -0.71 -3.82
N SER A 86 -13.21 -0.17 -2.63
CA SER A 86 -14.12 -0.17 -1.48
C SER A 86 -13.91 1.07 -0.60
N VAL A 87 -14.94 1.44 0.15
CA VAL A 87 -14.91 2.62 1.02
C VAL A 87 -14.23 2.24 2.33
N LYS A 88 -13.03 2.74 2.61
CA LYS A 88 -12.34 2.49 3.89
C LYS A 88 -13.23 2.67 5.13
N LEU A 89 -13.31 1.64 5.97
CA LEU A 89 -13.96 1.68 7.28
C LEU A 89 -12.95 1.55 8.42
N VAL A 90 -13.05 2.43 9.42
CA VAL A 90 -12.19 2.37 10.61
C VAL A 90 -12.93 1.66 11.73
N VAL A 91 -12.36 0.55 12.23
CA VAL A 91 -12.98 -0.32 13.23
C VAL A 91 -11.97 -0.71 14.32
N ASP A 92 -12.44 -1.20 15.46
CA ASP A 92 -11.53 -1.49 16.58
C ASP A 92 -10.72 -2.78 16.39
N ARG A 93 -11.30 -3.80 15.74
CA ARG A 93 -10.72 -5.15 15.60
C ARG A 93 -11.35 -5.93 14.44
N VAL A 94 -10.76 -7.07 14.09
CA VAL A 94 -11.38 -8.03 13.15
C VAL A 94 -12.58 -8.70 13.84
N LEU A 95 -13.66 -8.92 13.10
CA LEU A 95 -14.87 -9.58 13.59
C LEU A 95 -15.41 -10.53 12.53
N LEU A 96 -15.96 -11.66 12.99
CA LEU A 96 -16.70 -12.59 12.13
C LEU A 96 -17.91 -11.91 11.48
N GLY A 97 -18.14 -12.19 10.20
CA GLY A 97 -19.27 -11.68 9.44
C GLY A 97 -19.11 -10.24 8.94
N GLN A 98 -17.90 -9.67 9.00
CA GLN A 98 -17.61 -8.42 8.30
C GLN A 98 -17.88 -8.56 6.80
N THR A 99 -18.35 -7.47 6.19
CA THR A 99 -18.71 -7.44 4.77
C THR A 99 -17.52 -7.87 3.91
N GLN A 100 -17.78 -8.78 2.96
CA GLN A 100 -16.80 -9.23 1.97
C GLN A 100 -16.32 -8.06 1.10
N ASP A 101 -15.08 -8.13 0.61
CA ASP A 101 -14.47 -7.13 -0.29
C ASP A 101 -14.40 -5.70 0.27
N GLN A 102 -14.70 -5.53 1.56
CA GLN A 102 -14.70 -4.25 2.26
C GLN A 102 -13.36 -4.03 2.94
N LEU A 103 -12.70 -2.91 2.65
CA LEU A 103 -11.48 -2.48 3.33
C LEU A 103 -11.75 -1.97 4.74
N TYR A 104 -11.11 -2.62 5.72
CA TYR A 104 -11.09 -2.21 7.11
C TYR A 104 -9.69 -1.79 7.56
N VAL A 105 -9.64 -0.78 8.44
CA VAL A 105 -8.42 -0.27 9.04
C VAL A 105 -8.61 -0.22 10.56
N PRO A 106 -7.67 -0.73 11.37
CA PRO A 106 -7.80 -0.72 12.81
C PRO A 106 -7.70 0.72 13.35
N LYS A 107 -8.53 1.01 14.35
CA LYS A 107 -8.51 2.29 15.07
C LYS A 107 -7.28 2.41 15.97
N THR A 108 -6.86 1.29 16.58
CA THR A 108 -5.71 1.24 17.49
C THR A 108 -4.42 0.90 16.76
N LYS A 109 -3.33 1.56 17.17
CA LYS A 109 -1.99 1.30 16.62
C LYS A 109 -1.53 -0.12 16.94
N ASN A 110 -0.87 -0.76 15.98
CA ASN A 110 -0.26 -2.10 16.12
C ASN A 110 -1.25 -3.19 16.57
N TYR A 111 -2.52 -3.07 16.19
CA TYR A 111 -3.53 -4.12 16.35
C TYR A 111 -3.03 -5.39 15.69
N ALA A 112 -2.68 -6.42 16.47
CA ALA A 112 -2.09 -7.67 15.99
C ALA A 112 -0.90 -7.54 14.98
N ALA A 113 -0.30 -6.35 14.86
CA ALA A 113 0.62 -6.00 13.77
C ALA A 113 -0.01 -6.04 12.35
N ILE A 114 -1.33 -5.94 12.25
CA ILE A 114 -2.10 -5.76 11.02
C ILE A 114 -2.40 -4.26 10.84
N ASP A 115 -2.17 -3.74 9.64
CA ASP A 115 -2.43 -2.34 9.30
C ASP A 115 -3.76 -2.14 8.55
N ALA A 116 -4.24 -3.17 7.85
CA ALA A 116 -5.56 -3.21 7.21
C ALA A 116 -5.97 -4.66 6.93
N TRP A 117 -7.25 -4.91 6.64
CA TRP A 117 -7.72 -6.22 6.17
C TRP A 117 -8.94 -6.09 5.26
N ILE A 118 -9.16 -7.12 4.45
CA ILE A 118 -10.33 -7.29 3.60
C ILE A 118 -10.82 -8.74 3.76
N PRO A 119 -12.02 -8.96 4.33
CA PRO A 119 -12.64 -10.28 4.39
C PRO A 119 -12.79 -10.87 2.97
N GLY A 120 -12.46 -12.15 2.81
CA GLY A 120 -12.39 -12.83 1.52
C GLY A 120 -11.07 -12.68 0.76
N ILE A 121 -10.16 -11.80 1.21
CA ILE A 121 -8.84 -11.60 0.58
C ILE A 121 -7.71 -11.89 1.55
N GLY A 122 -7.64 -11.14 2.66
CA GLY A 122 -6.59 -11.31 3.67
C GLY A 122 -6.27 -10.03 4.43
N ALA A 123 -5.26 -10.13 5.31
CA ALA A 123 -4.75 -9.01 6.08
C ALA A 123 -3.50 -8.42 5.44
N PHE A 124 -3.26 -7.14 5.70
CA PHE A 124 -2.17 -6.36 5.14
C PHE A 124 -1.33 -5.75 6.24
N GLN A 125 -0.02 -5.88 6.09
CA GLN A 125 0.96 -5.24 6.95
C GLN A 125 1.97 -4.51 6.08
N MET A 126 2.15 -3.21 6.31
CA MET A 126 3.15 -2.43 5.61
C MET A 126 4.48 -2.49 6.33
N THR A 127 5.53 -2.77 5.57
CA THR A 127 6.88 -2.89 6.11
C THR A 127 7.83 -1.98 5.34
N VAL A 128 8.32 -0.95 6.04
CA VAL A 128 9.32 0.00 5.53
C VAL A 128 10.74 -0.32 6.00
N GLY A 129 10.90 -1.33 6.86
CA GLY A 129 12.18 -1.76 7.40
C GLY A 129 12.18 -3.23 7.84
N LYS A 130 13.35 -3.79 8.16
CA LYS A 130 13.50 -5.24 8.43
C LYS A 130 12.81 -5.76 9.72
N LYS A 131 12.25 -4.88 10.55
CA LYS A 131 11.89 -5.14 11.96
C LYS A 131 10.39 -5.27 12.26
N HIS A 132 9.58 -5.71 11.30
CA HIS A 132 8.19 -6.04 11.57
C HIS A 132 8.06 -7.55 11.85
N ASP A 133 7.38 -7.86 12.96
CA ASP A 133 7.04 -9.20 13.40
C ASP A 133 5.52 -9.38 13.43
N ILE A 134 5.09 -10.64 13.38
CA ILE A 134 3.70 -11.05 13.51
C ILE A 134 3.42 -11.27 15.01
N LYS A 135 2.30 -10.75 15.52
CA LYS A 135 1.91 -10.94 16.93
C LYS A 135 1.01 -12.16 17.09
N GLY A 136 1.03 -12.78 18.27
CA GLY A 136 0.31 -14.03 18.57
C GLY A 136 -1.23 -13.96 18.54
N GLY A 137 -1.85 -12.84 18.16
CA GLY A 137 -3.28 -12.75 17.87
C GLY A 137 -3.62 -12.68 16.38
N ALA A 138 -2.60 -12.56 15.51
CA ALA A 138 -2.82 -12.40 14.08
C ALA A 138 -3.42 -13.65 13.43
N GLU A 139 -3.09 -14.84 13.93
CA GLU A 139 -3.65 -16.11 13.40
C GLU A 139 -5.17 -16.18 13.61
N GLU A 140 -5.63 -15.93 14.84
CA GLU A 140 -7.07 -15.87 15.15
C GLU A 140 -7.79 -14.80 14.33
N ASP A 141 -7.17 -13.63 14.17
CA ASP A 141 -7.71 -12.54 13.35
C ASP A 141 -7.81 -12.93 11.86
N LEU A 142 -6.83 -13.67 11.34
CA LEU A 142 -6.80 -14.13 9.95
C LEU A 142 -7.89 -15.17 9.68
N GLU A 143 -8.12 -16.10 10.62
CA GLU A 143 -9.21 -17.09 10.53
C GLU A 143 -10.59 -16.41 10.43
N MET A 144 -10.77 -15.25 11.07
CA MET A 144 -12.03 -14.51 11.01
C MET A 144 -12.30 -13.84 9.66
N LEU A 145 -11.32 -13.79 8.74
CA LEU A 145 -11.48 -13.21 7.41
C LEU A 145 -12.23 -14.13 6.43
N GLY A 146 -12.39 -15.40 6.79
CA GLY A 146 -13.12 -16.42 6.03
C GLY A 146 -12.22 -17.34 5.21
N ASP A 147 -12.83 -18.43 4.74
CA ASP A 147 -12.14 -19.53 4.05
C ASP A 147 -11.25 -19.06 2.89
N GLY A 148 -9.96 -19.37 2.98
CA GLY A 148 -8.97 -19.04 1.95
C GLY A 148 -8.45 -17.59 2.02
N ALA A 149 -8.93 -16.79 2.97
CA ALA A 149 -8.47 -15.44 3.27
C ALA A 149 -7.56 -15.38 4.51
N GLU A 150 -7.17 -16.53 5.07
CA GLU A 150 -6.28 -16.63 6.24
C GLU A 150 -4.81 -16.38 5.86
N LYS A 151 -4.58 -15.27 5.16
CA LYS A 151 -3.30 -14.91 4.53
C LYS A 151 -2.86 -13.54 4.99
N LEU A 152 -1.55 -13.41 5.20
CA LEU A 152 -0.90 -12.13 5.50
C LEU A 152 -0.11 -11.62 4.29
N TYR A 153 -0.46 -10.43 3.83
CA TYR A 153 0.21 -9.72 2.75
C TYR A 153 1.13 -8.63 3.30
N TRP A 154 2.42 -8.75 2.97
CA TRP A 154 3.44 -7.76 3.29
C TRP A 154 3.53 -6.72 2.17
N LEU A 155 3.05 -5.51 2.43
CA LEU A 155 3.17 -4.38 1.51
C LEU A 155 4.61 -3.85 1.55
N LEU A 156 5.31 -4.00 0.42
CA LEU A 156 6.75 -3.80 0.30
C LEU A 156 7.10 -2.78 -0.76
N PRO A 157 8.01 -1.83 -0.47
CA PRO A 157 8.66 -1.03 -1.50
C PRO A 157 9.31 -1.92 -2.58
N PRO A 158 9.30 -1.52 -3.86
CA PRO A 158 9.91 -2.28 -4.96
C PRO A 158 11.35 -2.74 -4.72
N LEU A 159 12.13 -1.95 -3.98
CA LEU A 159 13.52 -2.28 -3.63
C LEU A 159 13.62 -3.54 -2.77
N TYR A 160 12.64 -3.80 -1.92
CA TYR A 160 12.66 -4.91 -0.97
C TYR A 160 11.86 -6.12 -1.46
N TYR A 161 10.92 -5.93 -2.39
CA TYR A 161 9.96 -6.94 -2.86
C TYR A 161 10.57 -8.34 -3.08
N HIS A 162 11.59 -8.48 -3.93
CA HIS A 162 12.20 -9.78 -4.24
C HIS A 162 13.17 -10.31 -3.16
N SER A 163 13.62 -9.44 -2.25
CA SER A 163 14.60 -9.79 -1.21
C SER A 163 13.95 -10.06 0.15
N PHE A 164 12.65 -9.77 0.27
CA PHE A 164 11.92 -9.94 1.51
C PHE A 164 11.72 -11.43 1.80
N THR A 165 11.83 -11.79 3.08
CA THR A 165 11.82 -13.19 3.52
C THR A 165 10.70 -13.41 4.51
N LYS A 166 10.26 -14.66 4.61
CA LYS A 166 9.21 -15.08 5.52
C LYS A 166 9.55 -14.72 6.97
N LYS A 167 8.56 -14.19 7.71
CA LYS A 167 8.66 -13.91 9.15
C LYS A 167 8.03 -15.05 9.94
N THR A 168 8.39 -15.17 11.22
CA THR A 168 7.69 -16.08 12.14
C THR A 168 6.35 -15.46 12.57
N PRO A 169 5.31 -16.27 12.79
CA PRO A 169 5.29 -17.74 12.72
C PRO A 169 5.11 -18.29 11.28
N GLN A 170 5.37 -19.58 11.07
CA GLN A 170 5.47 -20.20 9.74
C GLN A 170 4.20 -20.94 9.27
N ASP A 171 3.29 -21.18 10.18
CA ASP A 171 1.92 -21.67 9.98
C ASP A 171 1.07 -20.71 9.16
N ILE A 172 1.29 -19.40 9.31
CA ILE A 172 0.58 -18.39 8.51
C ILE A 172 1.12 -18.36 7.08
N ASP A 173 0.19 -18.42 6.13
CA ASP A 173 0.46 -18.19 4.72
C ASP A 173 0.78 -16.70 4.49
N GLN A 174 2.00 -16.44 4.02
CA GLN A 174 2.53 -15.09 3.87
C GLN A 174 2.88 -14.81 2.41
N TYR A 175 2.60 -13.58 1.97
CA TYR A 175 2.85 -13.13 0.61
C TYR A 175 3.55 -11.78 0.63
N ALA A 176 4.51 -11.58 -0.27
CA ALA A 176 5.03 -10.26 -0.58
C ALA A 176 4.11 -9.59 -1.60
N VAL A 177 3.80 -8.32 -1.41
CA VAL A 177 3.04 -7.49 -2.34
C VAL A 177 3.85 -6.24 -2.64
N LYS A 178 4.08 -5.98 -3.92
CA LYS A 178 4.85 -4.84 -4.37
C LYS A 178 3.96 -3.61 -4.42
N ILE A 179 4.24 -2.62 -3.57
CA ILE A 179 3.57 -1.32 -3.69
C ILE A 179 4.10 -0.60 -4.92
N LEU A 180 3.20 -0.02 -5.71
CA LEU A 180 3.59 0.79 -6.85
C LEU A 180 4.09 2.14 -6.34
N TYR A 181 5.26 2.56 -6.81
CA TYR A 181 5.58 3.98 -6.71
C TYR A 181 4.68 4.72 -7.70
N PRO A 182 4.10 5.87 -7.32
CA PRO A 182 3.31 6.66 -8.24
C PRO A 182 4.13 6.95 -9.49
N THR A 183 3.75 6.33 -10.61
CA THR A 183 4.20 6.72 -11.93
C THR A 183 3.40 7.94 -12.31
N VAL A 184 4.12 9.02 -12.65
CA VAL A 184 3.49 10.15 -13.30
C VAL A 184 3.33 9.66 -14.74
N GLU A 185 2.13 9.24 -15.11
CA GLU A 185 1.80 9.06 -16.51
C GLU A 185 1.81 10.45 -17.14
N ASN A 186 2.68 10.62 -18.15
CA ASN A 186 2.80 11.85 -18.94
C ASN A 186 1.65 11.95 -19.94
#